data_AF-A0A7V6YY91-F1
#
_entry.id   AF-A0A7V6YY91-F1
#
_cell.length_a   1.000
_cell.length_b   1.000
_cell.length_c   1.000
_cell.angle_alpha   90.00
_cell.angle_beta   90.00
_cell.angle_gamma   90.00
#
_symmetry.space_group_name_H-M   'P 1'
#
loop_
_entity.id
_entity.type
_entity.pdbx_description
1 polymer ?
#
loop_
_entity_poly.entity_id
_entity_poly.type
_entity_poly.pdbx_seq_one_letter_code
_entity_poly.pdbx_strand_id
1 'polypeptide(L)'
;MKKAFLLLLFVQSVALAALQEPARIPLAGEWRFSLDRSDAGIAEGWFNRDLSDRIQLPGVLQAQGYGDEISVETPWVLSLYDRFWYLRDDYLAYTNAGNVKVPFVCQPPRHYLGAAWYQRDIEIPATWKDRRVVLLLERPRWESRVWIDDTPAGTNNLSWFSVNWKMGV
;
A
#
# COMPACT_ATOMS: atom_id res chain seq x y z
N MET A 1 -74.10 9.97 32.00
CA MET A 1 -73.21 10.19 30.83
C MET A 1 -71.78 9.95 31.27
N LYS A 2 -71.11 8.90 30.79
CA LYS A 2 -69.77 8.49 31.24
C LYS A 2 -68.71 9.31 30.50
N LYS A 3 -67.88 10.07 31.22
CA LYS A 3 -66.72 10.79 30.65
C LYS A 3 -65.52 9.83 30.65
N ALA A 4 -65.03 9.50 29.46
CA ALA A 4 -63.80 8.74 29.30
C ALA A 4 -62.62 9.72 29.12
N PHE A 5 -61.60 9.61 29.97
CA PHE A 5 -60.37 10.39 29.87
C PHE A 5 -59.32 9.52 29.16
N LEU A 6 -58.89 9.93 27.97
CA LEU A 6 -57.87 9.24 27.19
C LEU A 6 -56.49 9.74 27.63
N LEU A 7 -55.72 8.86 28.28
CA LEU A 7 -54.33 9.12 28.66
C LEU A 7 -53.43 8.80 27.47
N LEU A 8 -52.85 9.83 26.84
CA LEU A 8 -51.87 9.67 25.76
C LEU A 8 -50.49 9.37 26.37
N LEU A 9 -50.06 8.12 26.27
CA LEU A 9 -48.70 7.68 26.58
C LEU A 9 -47.75 8.14 25.46
N PHE A 10 -46.94 9.15 25.75
CA PHE A 10 -45.89 9.63 24.85
C PHE A 10 -44.68 8.69 24.98
N VAL A 11 -44.63 7.66 24.13
CA VAL A 11 -43.43 6.81 23.98
C VAL A 11 -42.39 7.65 23.24
N GLN A 12 -41.48 8.29 23.96
CA GLN A 12 -40.29 8.88 23.34
C GLN A 12 -39.41 7.72 22.85
N SER A 13 -39.47 7.45 21.54
CA SER A 13 -38.50 6.63 20.85
C SER A 13 -37.14 7.34 20.92
N VAL A 14 -36.30 6.91 21.86
CA VAL A 14 -34.87 7.19 21.77
C VAL A 14 -34.39 6.45 20.52
N ALA A 15 -34.28 7.16 19.41
CA ALA A 15 -33.68 6.62 18.20
C ALA A 15 -32.24 6.27 18.56
N LEU A 16 -31.95 4.97 18.64
CA LEU A 16 -30.60 4.45 18.61
C LEU A 16 -30.02 4.91 17.27
N ALA A 17 -29.30 6.04 17.27
CA ALA A 17 -28.46 6.41 16.15
C ALA A 17 -27.41 5.30 16.07
N ALA A 18 -27.65 4.30 15.21
CA ALA A 18 -26.65 3.33 14.87
C ALA A 18 -25.41 4.14 14.46
N LEU A 19 -24.30 3.96 15.18
CA LEU A 19 -23.01 4.49 14.75
C LEU A 19 -22.72 3.83 13.41
N GLN A 20 -23.08 4.51 12.35
CA GLN A 20 -22.84 4.05 11.00
C GLN A 20 -21.33 4.14 10.82
N GLU A 21 -20.67 2.99 10.69
CA GLU A 21 -19.26 2.93 10.36
C GLU A 21 -18.99 3.89 9.18
N PRO A 22 -17.94 4.73 9.25
CA PRO A 22 -17.60 5.59 8.14
C PRO A 22 -17.52 4.74 6.88
N ALA A 23 -18.13 5.20 5.79
CA ALA A 23 -18.05 4.51 4.52
C ALA A 23 -16.58 4.40 4.11
N ARG A 24 -16.12 3.18 3.82
CA ARG A 24 -14.74 2.87 3.42
C ARG A 24 -14.75 2.17 2.07
N ILE A 25 -13.78 2.52 1.24
CA ILE A 25 -13.53 1.81 -0.02
C ILE A 25 -12.21 1.06 0.16
N PRO A 26 -12.19 -0.28 0.13
CA PRO A 26 -10.95 -1.03 0.19
C PRO A 26 -10.14 -0.78 -1.09
N LEU A 27 -8.86 -0.53 -0.93
CA LEU A 27 -7.95 -0.30 -2.07
C LEU A 27 -7.13 -1.55 -2.44
N ALA A 28 -7.45 -2.70 -1.83
CA ALA A 28 -6.84 -3.98 -2.18
C ALA A 28 -7.22 -4.41 -3.61
N GLY A 29 -6.38 -5.24 -4.21
CA GLY A 29 -6.52 -5.75 -5.57
C GLY A 29 -5.40 -5.27 -6.48
N GLU A 30 -5.70 -5.22 -7.77
CA GLU A 30 -4.72 -4.88 -8.81
C GLU A 30 -4.49 -3.37 -8.90
N TRP A 31 -3.23 -3.00 -9.11
CA TRP A 31 -2.76 -1.64 -9.33
C TRP A 31 -1.88 -1.60 -10.57
N ARG A 32 -1.91 -0.47 -11.29
CA ARG A 32 -0.89 -0.17 -12.30
C ARG A 32 0.42 0.13 -11.59
N PHE A 33 1.52 -0.32 -12.17
CA PHE A 33 2.81 -0.36 -11.49
C PHE A 33 3.96 -0.10 -12.45
N SER A 34 5.07 0.45 -11.93
CA SER A 34 6.35 0.51 -12.65
C SER A 34 7.50 0.65 -11.66
N LEU A 35 8.63 0.00 -11.96
CA LEU A 35 9.90 0.23 -11.25
C LEU A 35 10.56 1.50 -11.78
N ASP A 36 10.92 2.41 -10.89
CA ASP A 36 11.63 3.64 -11.22
C ASP A 36 13.09 3.51 -10.79
N ARG A 37 13.85 2.80 -11.63
CA ARG A 37 15.24 2.43 -11.36
C ARG A 37 16.18 3.64 -11.32
N SER A 38 15.81 4.72 -12.01
CA SER A 38 16.59 5.96 -12.13
C SER A 38 16.11 7.09 -11.21
N ASP A 39 15.07 6.84 -10.40
CA ASP A 39 14.40 7.86 -9.57
C ASP A 39 13.97 9.10 -10.39
N ALA A 40 13.48 8.86 -11.60
CA ALA A 40 13.12 9.89 -12.57
C ALA A 40 11.63 10.24 -12.54
N GLY A 41 10.80 9.44 -11.88
CA GLY A 41 9.35 9.49 -12.04
C GLY A 41 8.69 10.78 -11.60
N ILE A 42 9.27 11.48 -10.61
CA ILE A 42 8.79 12.81 -10.20
C ILE A 42 9.12 13.84 -11.28
N ALA A 43 10.36 13.85 -11.79
CA ALA A 43 10.80 14.80 -12.80
C ALA A 43 10.07 14.61 -14.14
N GLU A 44 9.75 13.36 -14.48
CA GLU A 44 9.03 12.99 -15.70
C GLU A 44 7.50 12.98 -15.53
N GLY A 45 6.97 13.23 -14.33
CA GLY A 45 5.53 13.30 -14.10
C GLY A 45 4.79 11.97 -14.27
N TRP A 46 5.33 10.86 -13.76
CA TRP A 46 4.76 9.52 -13.94
C TRP A 46 3.35 9.35 -13.35
N PHE A 47 2.94 10.22 -12.44
CA PHE A 47 1.57 10.28 -11.92
C PHE A 47 0.53 10.68 -12.98
N ASN A 48 0.95 11.36 -14.07
CA ASN A 48 0.09 11.85 -15.15
C ASN A 48 0.05 10.94 -16.39
N ARG A 49 0.58 9.71 -16.30
CA ARG A 49 0.57 8.74 -17.40
C ARG A 49 0.13 7.36 -16.92
N ASP A 50 -0.26 6.51 -17.84
CA ASP A 50 -0.55 5.11 -17.52
C ASP A 50 0.74 4.31 -17.32
N LEU A 51 0.84 3.63 -16.18
CA LEU A 51 1.91 2.69 -15.90
C LEU A 51 1.64 1.33 -16.56
N SER A 52 2.68 0.71 -17.11
CA SER A 52 2.56 -0.47 -17.97
C SER A 52 2.34 -1.78 -17.21
N ASP A 53 2.97 -1.94 -16.04
CA ASP A 53 2.94 -3.20 -15.30
C ASP A 53 1.73 -3.28 -14.37
N ARG A 54 1.50 -4.45 -13.75
CA ARG A 54 0.39 -4.70 -12.82
C ARG A 54 0.88 -5.41 -11.57
N ILE A 55 0.44 -4.95 -10.41
CA ILE A 55 0.83 -5.54 -9.12
C ILE A 55 -0.39 -5.72 -8.23
N GLN A 56 -0.39 -6.78 -7.42
CA GLN A 56 -1.44 -7.02 -6.42
C GLN A 56 -1.04 -6.40 -5.08
N LEU A 57 -1.96 -5.64 -4.48
CA LEU A 57 -1.83 -5.11 -3.14
C LEU A 57 -2.94 -5.66 -2.23
N PRO A 58 -2.66 -5.99 -0.95
CA PRO A 58 -1.35 -5.92 -0.29
C PRO A 58 -0.37 -7.00 -0.78
N GLY A 59 0.93 -6.68 -0.78
CA GLY A 59 1.99 -7.58 -1.20
C GLY A 59 3.32 -6.86 -1.33
N VAL A 60 4.43 -7.60 -1.39
CA VAL A 60 5.76 -7.05 -1.66
C VAL A 60 6.15 -7.30 -3.11
N LEU A 61 6.66 -6.28 -3.80
CA LEU A 61 6.99 -6.38 -5.22
C LEU A 61 7.97 -7.51 -5.53
N GLN A 62 8.94 -7.74 -4.63
CA GLN A 62 9.96 -8.77 -4.84
C GLN A 62 9.37 -10.19 -4.80
N ALA A 63 8.31 -10.42 -4.01
CA ALA A 63 7.59 -11.69 -3.96
C ALA A 63 6.72 -11.92 -5.20
N GLN A 64 6.39 -10.87 -5.93
CA GLN A 64 5.59 -10.91 -7.16
C GLN A 64 6.43 -10.97 -8.43
N GLY A 65 7.75 -11.18 -8.30
CA GLY A 65 8.65 -11.33 -9.45
C GLY A 65 9.23 -10.03 -9.98
N TYR A 66 8.99 -8.90 -9.32
CA TYR A 66 9.61 -7.62 -9.70
C TYR A 66 10.98 -7.43 -9.06
N GLY A 67 11.93 -6.96 -9.86
CA GLY A 67 13.32 -6.75 -9.45
C GLY A 67 14.29 -7.66 -10.20
N ASP A 68 15.51 -7.69 -9.70
CA ASP A 68 16.62 -8.42 -10.28
C ASP A 68 16.71 -9.84 -9.71
N GLU A 69 17.31 -10.75 -10.47
CA GLU A 69 17.62 -12.09 -9.97
C GLU A 69 18.62 -12.01 -8.82
N ILE A 70 18.47 -12.93 -7.88
CA ILE A 70 19.37 -13.04 -6.74
C ILE A 70 20.58 -13.87 -7.14
N SER A 71 21.74 -13.42 -6.67
CA SER A 71 23.03 -14.08 -6.76
C SER A 71 23.74 -14.07 -5.41
N VAL A 72 24.89 -14.73 -5.32
CA VAL A 72 25.72 -14.72 -4.09
C VAL A 72 26.30 -13.33 -3.81
N GLU A 73 26.35 -12.45 -4.81
CA GLU A 73 26.81 -11.06 -4.75
C GLU A 73 25.68 -10.06 -4.46
N THR A 74 24.43 -10.51 -4.33
CA THR A 74 23.29 -9.60 -4.07
C THR A 74 23.52 -8.76 -2.80
N PRO A 75 23.42 -7.42 -2.88
CA PRO A 75 23.74 -6.53 -1.77
C PRO A 75 22.57 -6.45 -0.77
N TRP A 76 22.50 -7.44 0.13
CA TRP A 76 21.48 -7.49 1.16
C TRP A 76 21.63 -6.37 2.20
N VAL A 77 20.50 -5.81 2.66
CA VAL A 77 20.45 -4.73 3.67
C VAL A 77 21.03 -5.17 5.02
N LEU A 78 21.00 -6.47 5.31
CA LEU A 78 21.73 -7.10 6.41
C LEU A 78 22.81 -7.98 5.80
N SER A 79 24.08 -7.65 6.07
CA SER A 79 25.20 -8.53 5.69
C SER A 79 25.30 -9.68 6.68
N LEU A 80 25.62 -10.87 6.17
CA LEU A 80 26.06 -11.96 7.01
C LEU A 80 27.36 -11.56 7.70
N TYR A 81 27.48 -11.84 9.00
CA TYR A 81 28.78 -11.80 9.68
C TYR A 81 29.81 -12.65 8.93
N ASP A 82 29.35 -13.76 8.36
CA ASP A 82 30.11 -14.61 7.44
C ASP A 82 29.92 -14.15 5.98
N ARG A 83 30.80 -13.25 5.53
CA ARG A 83 30.82 -12.75 4.14
C ARG A 83 31.15 -13.83 3.11
N PHE A 84 31.68 -14.98 3.52
CA PHE A 84 32.14 -16.06 2.65
C PHE A 84 31.28 -17.33 2.77
N TRP A 85 30.04 -17.20 3.24
CA TRP A 85 29.10 -18.30 3.39
C TRP A 85 28.97 -19.19 2.14
N TYR A 86 29.09 -18.61 0.94
CA TYR A 86 28.99 -19.30 -0.34
C TYR A 86 30.16 -20.23 -0.64
N LEU A 87 31.27 -20.13 0.12
CA LEU A 87 32.42 -21.03 0.03
C LEU A 87 32.29 -22.25 0.95
N ARG A 88 31.28 -22.29 1.82
CA ARG A 88 31.12 -23.41 2.74
C ARG A 88 30.49 -24.62 2.05
N ASP A 89 31.02 -25.80 2.34
CA ASP A 89 30.56 -27.07 1.75
C ASP A 89 29.06 -27.32 1.94
N ASP A 90 28.50 -26.92 3.09
CA ASP A 90 27.08 -27.05 3.41
C ASP A 90 26.17 -26.14 2.57
N TYR A 91 26.72 -25.12 1.90
CA TYR A 91 25.97 -24.17 1.06
C TYR A 91 26.23 -24.30 -0.45
N LEU A 92 27.22 -25.07 -0.89
CA LEU A 92 27.58 -25.21 -2.32
C LEU A 92 26.40 -25.62 -3.23
N ALA A 93 25.45 -26.40 -2.72
CA ALA A 93 24.25 -26.78 -3.47
C ALA A 93 23.33 -25.57 -3.79
N TYR A 94 23.45 -24.49 -3.03
CA TYR A 94 22.59 -23.31 -3.04
C TYR A 94 23.31 -22.04 -3.51
N THR A 95 24.39 -22.16 -4.27
CA THR A 95 25.13 -21.01 -4.86
C THR A 95 24.99 -20.95 -6.38
N ASN A 96 24.32 -21.94 -6.98
CA ASN A 96 24.12 -22.02 -8.43
C ASN A 96 23.06 -21.02 -8.90
N ALA A 97 23.26 -20.42 -10.08
CA ALA A 97 22.30 -19.52 -10.70
C ALA A 97 20.90 -20.16 -10.77
N GLY A 98 19.87 -19.40 -10.39
CA GLY A 98 18.48 -19.89 -10.30
C GLY A 98 18.14 -20.73 -9.07
N ASN A 99 19.13 -21.15 -8.26
CA ASN A 99 18.92 -21.85 -6.98
C ASN A 99 19.81 -21.25 -5.87
N VAL A 100 19.93 -19.92 -5.85
CA VAL A 100 20.67 -19.25 -4.78
C VAL A 100 19.81 -19.19 -3.52
N LYS A 101 20.30 -19.76 -2.41
CA LYS A 101 19.68 -19.62 -1.08
C LYS A 101 20.71 -19.12 -0.08
N VAL A 102 20.49 -17.93 0.42
CA VAL A 102 21.38 -17.26 1.36
C VAL A 102 21.01 -17.65 2.79
N PRO A 103 21.93 -17.79 3.75
CA PRO A 103 21.61 -18.22 5.11
C PRO A 103 20.92 -17.16 5.99
N PHE A 104 19.78 -16.60 5.54
CA PHE A 104 18.90 -15.73 6.32
C PHE A 104 17.40 -15.98 6.03
N VAL A 105 16.52 -15.54 6.92
CA VAL A 105 15.06 -15.67 6.78
C VAL A 105 14.46 -14.59 5.87
N CYS A 106 13.33 -14.87 5.21
CA CYS A 106 12.63 -13.94 4.32
C CYS A 106 13.42 -13.57 3.06
N GLN A 107 13.71 -14.58 2.22
CA GLN A 107 14.32 -14.42 0.91
C GLN A 107 13.23 -14.30 -0.16
N PRO A 108 12.79 -13.08 -0.54
CA PRO A 108 11.96 -12.96 -1.72
C PRO A 108 12.73 -13.50 -2.95
N PRO A 109 12.03 -13.97 -4.00
CA PRO A 109 12.66 -14.54 -5.20
C PRO A 109 13.39 -13.50 -6.07
N ARG A 110 13.22 -12.20 -5.79
CA ARG A 110 13.86 -11.09 -6.48
C ARG A 110 14.47 -10.11 -5.49
N HIS A 111 15.41 -9.30 -5.96
CA HIS A 111 15.99 -8.20 -5.21
C HIS A 111 15.73 -6.88 -5.91
N TYR A 112 15.31 -5.84 -5.17
CA TYR A 112 15.16 -4.50 -5.73
C TYR A 112 15.30 -3.44 -4.65
N LEU A 113 16.10 -2.42 -4.95
CA LEU A 113 16.29 -1.20 -4.19
C LEU A 113 16.09 -0.02 -5.15
N GLY A 114 15.14 0.85 -4.85
CA GLY A 114 14.81 1.99 -5.70
C GLY A 114 13.35 2.42 -5.53
N ALA A 115 12.99 3.49 -6.22
CA ALA A 115 11.61 3.96 -6.28
C ALA A 115 10.73 2.99 -7.07
N ALA A 116 9.46 2.93 -6.71
CA ALA A 116 8.45 2.18 -7.44
C ALA A 116 7.13 2.94 -7.37
N TRP A 117 6.43 3.01 -8.50
CA TRP A 117 5.20 3.75 -8.65
C TRP A 117 4.00 2.81 -8.65
N TYR A 118 2.95 3.20 -7.96
CA TYR A 118 1.68 2.49 -7.85
C TYR A 118 0.58 3.47 -8.21
N GLN A 119 -0.30 3.07 -9.12
CA GLN A 119 -1.37 3.92 -9.62
C GLN A 119 -2.68 3.13 -9.72
N ARG A 120 -3.78 3.76 -9.31
CA ARG A 120 -5.12 3.19 -9.38
C ARG A 120 -6.16 4.30 -9.44
N ASP A 121 -7.15 4.12 -10.31
CA ASP A 121 -8.32 4.98 -10.36
C ASP A 121 -9.32 4.55 -9.30
N ILE A 122 -9.87 5.53 -8.57
CA ILE A 122 -10.81 5.29 -7.48
C ILE A 122 -12.03 6.17 -7.73
N GLU A 123 -13.17 5.54 -7.95
CA GLU A 123 -14.44 6.26 -8.04
C GLU A 123 -14.93 6.64 -6.64
N ILE A 124 -15.00 7.94 -6.37
CA ILE A 124 -15.55 8.45 -5.11
C ILE A 124 -17.07 8.59 -5.25
N PRO A 125 -17.87 7.93 -4.39
CA PRO A 125 -19.32 8.03 -4.46
C PRO A 125 -19.81 9.47 -4.29
N ALA A 126 -20.81 9.87 -5.07
CA ALA A 126 -21.40 11.21 -4.98
C ALA A 126 -21.95 11.54 -3.57
N THR A 127 -22.29 10.52 -2.79
CA THR A 127 -22.74 10.66 -1.39
C THR A 127 -21.64 11.16 -0.43
N TRP A 128 -20.38 11.18 -0.86
CA TRP A 128 -19.23 11.69 -0.11
C TRP A 128 -18.97 13.19 -0.35
N LYS A 129 -19.79 13.85 -1.18
CA LYS A 129 -19.70 15.30 -1.39
C LYS A 129 -19.72 16.06 -0.06
N ASP A 130 -18.89 17.09 0.04
CA ASP A 130 -18.70 17.94 1.22
C ASP A 130 -18.22 17.22 2.48
N ARG A 131 -17.74 15.96 2.35
CA ARG A 131 -17.13 15.20 3.44
C ARG A 131 -15.61 15.28 3.36
N ARG A 132 -14.96 15.07 4.52
CA ARG A 132 -13.53 14.82 4.58
C ARG A 132 -13.26 13.39 4.14
N VAL A 133 -12.41 13.22 3.13
CA VAL A 133 -11.97 11.93 2.64
C VAL A 133 -10.53 11.70 3.08
N VAL A 134 -10.24 10.47 3.51
CA VAL A 134 -8.94 10.11 4.08
C VAL A 134 -8.42 8.88 3.36
N LEU A 135 -7.22 8.99 2.80
CA LEU A 135 -6.47 7.83 2.30
C LEU A 135 -5.64 7.26 3.45
N LEU A 136 -5.88 6.00 3.78
CA LEU A 136 -5.12 5.26 4.77
C LEU A 136 -4.24 4.22 4.07
N LEU A 137 -2.92 4.34 4.23
CA LEU A 137 -1.96 3.30 3.83
C LEU A 137 -1.39 2.69 5.10
N GLU A 138 -1.74 1.42 5.35
CA GLU A 138 -1.44 0.77 6.64
C GLU A 138 0.06 0.60 6.88
N ARG A 139 0.77 0.00 5.91
CA ARG A 139 2.18 -0.36 6.06
C ARG A 139 3.01 -0.09 4.80
N PRO A 140 3.04 1.15 4.30
CA PRO A 140 3.97 1.50 3.24
C PRO A 140 5.42 1.28 3.74
N ARG A 141 6.26 0.71 2.89
CA ARG A 141 7.66 0.45 3.21
C ARG A 141 8.51 1.63 2.75
N TRP A 142 9.27 2.21 3.68
CA TRP A 142 10.16 3.37 3.47
C TRP A 142 9.42 4.67 3.14
N GLU A 143 10.13 5.63 2.54
CA GLU A 143 9.54 6.90 2.11
C GLU A 143 8.45 6.64 1.06
N SER A 144 7.30 7.28 1.23
CA SER A 144 6.16 7.18 0.33
C SER A 144 5.57 8.56 0.08
N ARG A 145 5.30 8.85 -1.19
CA ARG A 145 4.70 10.10 -1.63
C ARG A 145 3.42 9.78 -2.39
N VAL A 146 2.39 10.60 -2.20
CA VAL A 146 1.08 10.41 -2.82
C VAL A 146 0.73 11.65 -3.62
N TRP A 147 0.23 11.39 -4.82
CA TRP A 147 -0.44 12.35 -5.68
C TRP A 147 -1.90 11.93 -5.82
N ILE A 148 -2.80 12.91 -5.81
CA ILE A 148 -4.19 12.73 -6.21
C ILE A 148 -4.33 13.52 -7.49
N ASP A 149 -4.65 12.82 -8.57
CA ASP A 149 -4.55 13.34 -9.93
C ASP A 149 -3.11 13.86 -10.18
N ASP A 150 -2.96 15.14 -10.52
CA ASP A 150 -1.68 15.80 -10.75
C ASP A 150 -1.12 16.53 -9.51
N THR A 151 -1.85 16.51 -8.39
CA THR A 151 -1.57 17.35 -7.23
C THR A 151 -0.93 16.54 -6.09
N PRO A 152 0.24 16.97 -5.56
CA PRO A 152 0.84 16.34 -4.38
C PRO A 152 -0.09 16.40 -3.17
N ALA A 153 -0.41 15.25 -2.59
CA ALA A 153 -1.36 15.13 -1.47
C ALA A 153 -0.67 14.86 -0.13
N GLY A 154 0.54 14.28 -0.13
CA GLY A 154 1.32 14.11 1.09
C GLY A 154 2.54 13.20 0.92
N THR A 155 3.41 13.23 1.93
CA THR A 155 4.63 12.41 2.03
C THR A 155 4.71 11.78 3.41
N ASN A 156 5.29 10.58 3.50
CA ASN A 156 5.64 9.92 4.75
C ASN A 156 7.00 9.27 4.69
N ASN A 157 7.68 9.25 5.83
CA ASN A 157 9.00 8.66 6.02
C ASN A 157 8.94 7.51 7.06
N LEU A 158 7.74 7.17 7.54
CA LEU A 158 7.46 6.19 8.61
C LEU A 158 6.44 5.14 8.14
N SER A 159 6.44 3.97 8.76
CA SER A 159 5.66 2.79 8.36
C SER A 159 4.15 2.85 8.64
N TRP A 160 3.60 4.02 8.98
CA TRP A 160 2.17 4.26 9.21
C TRP A 160 1.75 5.61 8.63
N PHE A 161 0.83 5.64 7.64
CA PHE A 161 0.43 6.88 6.94
C PHE A 161 -1.08 7.09 6.84
N SER A 162 -1.53 8.32 7.06
CA SER A 162 -2.89 8.77 6.71
C SER A 162 -2.83 10.13 6.03
N VAL A 163 -3.25 10.22 4.76
CA VAL A 163 -3.42 11.50 4.05
C VAL A 163 -4.84 11.99 4.27
N ASN A 164 -4.98 13.25 4.66
CA ASN A 164 -6.27 13.90 4.82
C ASN A 164 -6.43 14.97 3.76
N TRP A 165 -7.55 14.97 3.04
CA TRP A 165 -7.92 16.12 2.24
C TRP A 165 -9.42 16.39 2.33
N LYS A 166 -9.79 17.63 1.97
CA LYS A 166 -11.17 18.07 1.86
C LYS A 166 -11.46 18.22 0.37
N MET A 167 -12.50 17.55 -0.13
CA MET A 167 -12.92 17.72 -1.52
C MET A 167 -13.31 19.19 -1.72
N GLY A 168 -12.65 19.86 -2.67
CA GLY A 168 -13.11 21.15 -3.20
C GLY A 168 -13.91 20.86 -4.45
N VAL A 169 -15.24 20.99 -4.36
CA VAL A 169 -16.14 21.05 -5.51
C VAL A 169 -16.95 22.33 -5.38
#